data_AF-A0A849QX61-F1
#
_entry.id   AF-A0A849QX61-F1
#
_cell.length_a   1.000
_cell.length_b   1.000
_cell.length_c   1.000
_cell.angle_alpha   90.00
_cell.angle_beta   90.00
_cell.angle_gamma   90.00
#
_symmetry.space_group_name_H-M   'P 1'
#
loop_
_entity.id
_entity.type
_entity.pdbx_description
1 polymer ?
#
loop_
_entity_poly.entity_id
_entity_poly.type
_entity_poly.pdbx_seq_one_letter_code
_entity_poly.pdbx_strand_id
1 'polypeptide(L)'
;MMQGVLSGGKVIVAGSEAESLVKGHGRKRGRLELEEAAGLLETDKIEIKDEEGKEMSPDEFLKRALAISPEFGLRYIVYNDLKERGYVVQPGGVDFWLYPRGVKPGEKPARYFIRILSESDTISLKELVELLILARNMRKAPIIAVVDEESDITYYEVKDAKFEKREARKEELKIKVKASLFGDRVVLWDADLADTLYRTYFYGNLTKEKRLLLSFLEAAFLMRKGMLEMEVAPQLSTLNSQPFERFIEYASAIETDFRAKYAVYADLMEKGQMVKTGFKFGSHFRVYKAMQLKHSLYLVHVLSEEHVFPLPELSRAVRLAHGVRKRMIFAFAVAEGIRYVDVGRMKL
;
A
#
# COMPACT_ATOMS: atom_id res chain seq x y z
N MET A 1 -40.79 17.22 7.02
CA MET A 1 -39.43 17.71 7.29
C MET A 1 -39.10 17.19 8.66
N MET A 2 -38.00 16.46 8.81
CA MET A 2 -37.75 15.72 10.04
C MET A 2 -37.33 16.66 11.17
N GLN A 3 -37.63 16.34 12.42
CA GLN A 3 -37.12 17.11 13.57
C GLN A 3 -36.15 16.29 14.40
N GLY A 4 -34.98 16.86 14.67
CA GLY A 4 -33.92 16.25 15.47
C GLY A 4 -33.43 17.14 16.61
N VAL A 5 -32.96 16.51 17.68
CA VAL A 5 -32.31 17.19 18.81
C VAL A 5 -30.85 16.73 18.89
N LEU A 6 -29.90 17.68 18.89
CA LEU A 6 -28.49 17.40 19.11
C LEU A 6 -28.24 17.16 20.60
N SER A 7 -27.91 15.92 20.97
CA SER A 7 -27.62 15.54 22.35
C SER A 7 -26.50 14.49 22.39
N GLY A 8 -25.51 14.69 23.28
CA GLY A 8 -24.41 13.74 23.48
C GLY A 8 -23.61 13.41 22.21
N GLY A 9 -23.47 14.38 21.29
CA GLY A 9 -22.75 14.23 20.03
C GLY A 9 -23.46 13.41 18.95
N LYS A 10 -24.76 13.20 19.09
CA LYS A 10 -25.62 12.60 18.07
C LYS A 10 -26.89 13.41 17.90
N VAL A 11 -27.54 13.26 16.75
CA VAL A 11 -28.86 13.86 16.52
C VAL A 11 -29.93 12.80 16.68
N ILE A 12 -30.83 13.02 17.62
CA ILE A 12 -31.93 12.12 17.97
C ILE A 12 -33.19 12.60 17.27
N VAL A 13 -33.74 11.75 16.40
CA VAL A 13 -35.01 11.97 15.68
C VAL A 13 -36.07 11.10 16.33
N ALA A 14 -37.17 11.72 16.76
CA ALA A 14 -38.28 11.03 17.44
C ALA A 14 -39.43 10.69 16.47
N GLY A 15 -40.27 9.72 16.84
CA GLY A 15 -41.55 9.45 16.17
C GLY A 15 -41.50 8.59 14.89
N SER A 16 -42.57 8.65 14.09
CA SER A 16 -42.76 7.90 12.84
C SER A 16 -41.74 8.26 11.75
N GLU A 17 -41.14 9.45 11.81
CA GLU A 17 -40.09 9.91 10.91
C GLU A 17 -38.78 9.12 11.10
N ALA A 18 -38.50 8.65 12.32
CA ALA A 18 -37.38 7.76 12.61
C ALA A 18 -37.50 6.43 11.84
N GLU A 19 -38.71 5.93 11.58
CA GLU A 19 -38.91 4.69 10.81
C GLU A 19 -38.56 4.83 9.32
N SER A 20 -38.73 6.03 8.77
CA SER A 20 -38.32 6.34 7.39
C SER A 20 -36.79 6.39 7.24
N LEU A 21 -36.10 6.94 8.25
CA LEU A 21 -34.64 6.95 8.34
C LEU A 21 -34.06 5.55 8.55
N VAL A 22 -34.71 4.72 9.37
CA VAL A 22 -34.36 3.31 9.60
C VAL A 22 -34.37 2.52 8.29
N LYS A 23 -35.36 2.74 7.41
CA LYS A 23 -35.46 2.10 6.09
C LYS A 23 -34.42 2.62 5.08
N GLY A 24 -34.06 3.90 5.15
CA GLY A 24 -33.11 4.55 4.23
C GLY A 24 -31.65 4.57 4.70
N HIS A 25 -31.33 4.22 5.95
CA HIS A 25 -29.96 4.29 6.47
C HIS A 25 -29.60 3.06 7.32
N GLY A 26 -30.44 2.02 7.37
CA GLY A 26 -30.11 0.70 7.93
C GLY A 26 -29.83 0.65 9.44
N ARG A 27 -30.23 1.67 10.21
CA ARG A 27 -29.97 1.77 11.66
C ARG A 27 -31.19 1.43 12.50
N LYS A 28 -30.97 0.87 13.71
CA LYS A 28 -31.99 0.77 14.77
C LYS A 28 -32.04 2.10 15.55
N ARG A 29 -33.23 2.72 15.64
CA ARG A 29 -33.63 3.77 16.63
C ARG A 29 -33.32 5.26 16.36
N GLY A 30 -33.51 5.80 15.15
CA GLY A 30 -33.64 7.26 14.97
C GLY A 30 -32.46 8.11 15.46
N ARG A 31 -31.24 7.57 15.44
CA ARG A 31 -30.01 8.28 15.84
C ARG A 31 -29.12 8.47 14.61
N LEU A 32 -28.75 9.71 14.34
CA LEU A 32 -27.85 10.11 13.27
C LEU A 32 -26.49 10.47 13.87
N GLU A 33 -25.39 10.06 13.22
CA GLU A 33 -24.11 10.70 13.54
C GLU A 33 -24.10 12.13 12.98
N LEU A 34 -23.13 12.91 13.44
CA LEU A 34 -22.96 14.32 13.06
C LEU A 34 -22.86 14.49 11.54
N GLU A 35 -22.15 13.63 10.80
CA GLU A 35 -22.00 13.76 9.35
C GLU A 35 -23.30 13.50 8.60
N GLU A 36 -24.07 12.51 9.04
CA GLU A 36 -25.38 12.19 8.47
C GLU A 36 -26.36 13.35 8.72
N ALA A 37 -26.35 13.88 9.94
CA ALA A 37 -27.20 14.99 10.34
C ALA A 37 -26.86 16.29 9.58
N ALA A 38 -25.57 16.62 9.43
CA ALA A 38 -25.12 17.77 8.67
C ALA A 38 -25.59 17.69 7.21
N GLY A 39 -25.38 16.57 6.52
CA GLY A 39 -25.80 16.41 5.13
C GLY A 39 -27.32 16.41 4.92
N LEU A 40 -28.09 15.99 5.93
CA LEU A 40 -29.55 16.11 5.89
C LEU A 40 -30.01 17.56 6.16
N LEU A 41 -29.33 18.26 7.06
CA LEU A 41 -29.62 19.65 7.40
C LEU A 41 -29.34 20.56 6.20
N GLU A 42 -28.21 20.38 5.52
CA GLU A 42 -27.86 21.14 4.30
C GLU A 42 -28.79 20.88 3.11
N THR A 43 -29.51 19.74 3.11
CA THR A 43 -30.49 19.42 2.07
C THR A 43 -31.93 19.71 2.50
N ASP A 44 -32.12 20.48 3.58
CA ASP A 44 -33.41 20.87 4.16
C ASP A 44 -34.33 19.69 4.48
N LYS A 45 -33.75 18.51 4.76
CA LYS A 45 -34.50 17.29 5.08
C LYS A 45 -34.77 17.14 6.57
N ILE A 46 -34.03 17.85 7.41
CA ILE A 46 -34.14 17.83 8.87
C ILE A 46 -33.96 19.24 9.45
N GLU A 47 -34.74 19.58 10.47
CA GLU A 47 -34.50 20.71 11.37
C GLU A 47 -33.82 20.17 12.63
N ILE A 48 -32.74 20.84 13.07
CA ILE A 48 -31.99 20.41 14.25
C ILE A 48 -32.08 21.48 15.33
N LYS A 49 -32.43 21.06 16.54
CA LYS A 49 -32.49 21.91 17.74
C LYS A 49 -31.44 21.48 18.77
N ASP A 50 -31.03 22.41 19.62
CA ASP A 50 -30.24 22.08 20.82
C ASP A 50 -31.10 21.51 21.95
N GLU A 51 -30.47 21.18 23.09
CA GLU A 51 -31.16 20.63 24.26
C GLU A 51 -32.12 21.64 24.93
N GLU A 52 -31.95 22.94 24.66
CA GLU A 52 -32.80 24.03 25.15
C GLU A 52 -33.98 24.31 24.18
N GLY A 53 -34.02 23.64 23.03
CA GLY A 53 -35.06 23.76 22.02
C GLY A 53 -34.85 24.89 21.01
N LYS A 54 -33.67 25.52 21.00
CA LYS A 54 -33.30 26.54 20.00
C LYS A 54 -32.93 25.86 18.69
N GLU A 55 -33.52 26.31 17.59
CA GLU A 55 -33.16 25.87 16.23
C GLU A 55 -31.74 26.31 15.86
N MET A 56 -31.01 25.41 15.20
CA MET A 56 -29.65 25.63 14.75
C MET A 56 -29.61 25.82 13.24
N SER A 57 -28.90 26.85 12.78
CA SER A 57 -28.55 26.96 11.36
C SER A 57 -27.50 25.91 10.95
N PRO A 58 -27.33 25.61 9.65
CA PRO A 58 -26.25 24.75 9.18
C PRO A 58 -24.87 25.17 9.72
N ASP A 59 -24.55 26.45 9.67
CA ASP A 59 -23.27 26.99 10.17
C ASP A 59 -23.10 26.80 11.69
N GLU A 60 -24.17 27.03 12.46
CA GLU A 60 -24.15 26.80 13.91
C GLU A 60 -23.97 25.32 14.23
N PHE A 61 -24.66 24.43 13.49
CA PHE A 61 -24.53 22.99 13.65
C PHE A 61 -23.11 22.51 13.37
N LEU A 62 -22.50 22.93 12.26
CA LEU A 62 -21.13 22.55 11.89
C LEU A 62 -20.12 22.99 12.97
N LYS A 63 -20.22 24.23 13.45
CA LYS A 63 -19.37 24.74 14.54
C LYS A 63 -19.53 23.92 15.82
N ARG A 64 -20.76 23.54 16.16
CA ARG A 64 -21.05 22.73 17.34
C ARG A 64 -20.56 21.30 17.18
N ALA A 65 -20.73 20.70 16.01
CA ALA A 65 -20.24 19.37 15.67
C ALA A 65 -18.71 19.28 15.77
N LEU A 66 -17.99 20.29 15.24
CA LEU A 66 -16.53 20.41 15.39
C LEU A 66 -16.11 20.54 16.86
N ALA A 67 -16.83 21.34 17.65
CA ALA A 67 -16.54 21.50 19.07
C ALA A 67 -16.77 20.20 19.87
N ILE A 68 -17.70 19.36 19.44
CA ILE A 68 -17.99 18.05 20.06
C ILE A 68 -16.97 17.00 19.63
N SER A 69 -16.62 16.97 18.34
CA SER A 69 -15.74 15.98 17.74
C SER A 69 -14.77 16.68 16.80
N PRO A 70 -13.50 16.88 17.18
CA PRO A 70 -12.51 17.52 16.32
C PRO A 70 -12.37 16.84 14.94
N GLU A 71 -12.51 15.51 14.89
CA GLU A 71 -12.44 14.73 13.64
C GLU A 71 -13.65 14.89 12.71
N PHE A 72 -14.72 15.56 13.18
CA PHE A 72 -15.93 15.76 12.39
C PHE A 72 -15.62 16.47 11.08
N GLY A 73 -14.72 17.46 11.06
CA GLY A 73 -14.41 18.23 9.86
C GLY A 73 -13.91 17.36 8.71
N LEU A 74 -12.83 16.60 8.94
CA LEU A 74 -12.27 15.68 7.94
C LEU A 74 -13.27 14.60 7.52
N ARG A 75 -13.99 14.03 8.51
CA ARG A 75 -15.00 13.02 8.24
C ARG A 75 -16.14 13.56 7.40
N TYR A 76 -16.56 14.79 7.63
CA TYR A 76 -17.64 15.43 6.90
C TYR A 76 -17.29 15.73 5.44
N ILE A 77 -16.07 16.22 5.19
CA ILE A 77 -15.55 16.43 3.82
C ILE A 77 -15.60 15.12 3.01
N VAL A 78 -15.10 14.02 3.58
CA VAL A 78 -15.13 12.70 2.93
C VAL A 78 -16.54 12.16 2.79
N TYR A 79 -17.40 12.36 3.79
CA TYR A 79 -18.80 11.94 3.72
C TYR A 79 -19.52 12.61 2.55
N ASN A 80 -19.38 13.93 2.40
CA ASN A 80 -20.01 14.68 1.32
C ASN A 80 -19.50 14.27 -0.06
N ASP A 81 -18.18 14.17 -0.27
CA ASP A 81 -17.62 13.72 -1.55
C ASP A 81 -18.16 12.34 -1.96
N LEU A 82 -18.20 11.37 -1.04
CA LEU A 82 -18.73 10.04 -1.32
C LEU A 82 -20.24 10.07 -1.63
N LYS A 83 -21.02 10.91 -0.93
CA LYS A 83 -22.46 11.08 -1.16
C LYS A 83 -22.74 11.71 -2.52
N GLU A 84 -21.99 12.75 -2.90
CA GLU A 84 -22.08 13.39 -4.21
C GLU A 84 -21.74 12.43 -5.36
N ARG A 85 -20.77 11.53 -5.13
CA ARG A 85 -20.46 10.43 -6.06
C ARG A 85 -21.57 9.36 -6.15
N GLY A 86 -22.60 9.44 -5.31
CA GLY A 86 -23.75 8.53 -5.30
C GLY A 86 -23.50 7.23 -4.54
N TYR A 87 -22.56 7.22 -3.59
CA TYR A 87 -22.37 6.11 -2.68
C TYR A 87 -23.33 6.20 -1.49
N VAL A 88 -23.67 5.03 -0.95
CA VAL A 88 -24.25 4.93 0.39
C VAL A 88 -23.09 4.79 1.38
N VAL A 89 -23.02 5.73 2.32
CA VAL A 89 -21.97 5.84 3.33
C VAL A 89 -22.62 5.71 4.70
N GLN A 90 -21.99 4.94 5.59
CA GLN A 90 -22.44 4.84 6.98
C GLN A 90 -21.25 4.95 7.93
N PRO A 91 -21.34 5.72 9.02
CA PRO A 91 -20.36 5.70 10.10
C PRO A 91 -20.20 4.29 10.70
N GLY A 92 -18.95 3.86 10.85
CA GLY A 92 -18.55 2.53 11.30
C GLY A 92 -17.29 2.58 12.17
N GLY A 93 -16.78 1.40 12.55
CA GLY A 93 -15.70 1.29 13.54
C GLY A 93 -14.31 1.79 13.11
N VAL A 94 -14.08 2.08 11.83
CA VAL A 94 -12.79 2.56 11.28
C VAL A 94 -13.00 3.86 10.49
N ASP A 95 -14.05 4.63 10.84
CA ASP A 95 -14.62 5.81 10.16
C ASP A 95 -15.88 5.50 9.35
N PHE A 96 -15.77 5.03 8.10
CA PHE A 96 -16.96 4.74 7.28
C PHE A 96 -17.02 3.32 6.73
N TRP A 97 -18.23 2.83 6.56
CA TRP A 97 -18.58 1.71 5.70
C TRP A 97 -19.13 2.24 4.40
N LEU A 98 -18.57 1.76 3.30
CA LEU A 98 -18.95 2.15 1.96
C LEU A 98 -19.64 0.99 1.24
N TYR A 99 -20.85 1.25 0.79
CA TYR A 99 -21.67 0.30 0.06
C TYR A 99 -21.43 0.44 -1.45
N PRO A 100 -21.69 -0.60 -2.26
CA PRO A 100 -21.56 -0.49 -3.70
C PRO A 100 -22.40 0.67 -4.27
N ARG A 101 -21.90 1.35 -5.30
CA ARG A 101 -22.59 2.49 -5.91
C ARG A 101 -23.98 2.09 -6.43
N GLY A 102 -24.96 2.97 -6.23
CA GLY A 102 -26.32 2.81 -6.75
C GLY A 102 -27.19 1.75 -6.05
N VAL A 103 -26.71 1.13 -4.97
CA VAL A 103 -27.53 0.18 -4.19
C VAL A 103 -28.43 0.93 -3.22
N LYS A 104 -29.61 0.38 -2.96
CA LYS A 104 -30.43 0.90 -1.87
C LYS A 104 -29.86 0.46 -0.51
N PRO A 105 -30.00 1.30 0.52
CA PRO A 105 -29.70 0.94 1.90
C PRO A 105 -30.34 -0.41 2.28
N GLY A 106 -29.54 -1.33 2.82
CA GLY A 106 -30.00 -2.67 3.23
C GLY A 106 -30.06 -3.73 2.12
N GLU A 107 -29.89 -3.37 0.85
CA GLU A 107 -29.96 -4.32 -0.28
C GLU A 107 -28.70 -5.18 -0.41
N LYS A 108 -27.52 -4.58 -0.23
CA LYS A 108 -26.21 -5.25 -0.29
C LYS A 108 -25.37 -4.90 0.93
N PRO A 109 -24.47 -5.78 1.37
CA PRO A 109 -23.54 -5.45 2.44
C PRO A 109 -22.52 -4.40 1.98
N ALA A 110 -21.96 -3.65 2.94
CA ALA A 110 -20.84 -2.76 2.67
C ALA A 110 -19.65 -3.56 2.12
N ARG A 111 -19.05 -3.05 1.03
CA ARG A 111 -17.93 -3.70 0.33
C ARG A 111 -16.59 -3.19 0.82
N TYR A 112 -16.55 -1.93 1.26
CA TYR A 112 -15.34 -1.29 1.75
C TYR A 112 -15.57 -0.71 3.13
N PHE A 113 -14.47 -0.49 3.84
CA PHE A 113 -14.45 0.55 4.87
C PHE A 113 -13.44 1.61 4.46
N ILE A 114 -13.68 2.85 4.87
CA ILE A 114 -12.82 4.00 4.63
C ILE A 114 -12.17 4.36 5.95
N ARG A 115 -10.84 4.43 5.98
CA ARG A 115 -10.05 5.08 7.02
C ARG A 115 -9.69 6.48 6.53
N ILE A 116 -9.92 7.50 7.35
CA ILE A 116 -9.71 8.90 6.98
C ILE A 116 -8.46 9.42 7.67
N LEU A 117 -7.62 10.12 6.90
CA LEU A 117 -6.39 10.75 7.35
C LEU A 117 -6.26 12.14 6.71
N SER A 118 -5.62 13.06 7.42
CA SER A 118 -5.12 14.32 6.89
C SER A 118 -3.82 14.11 6.11
N GLU A 119 -3.51 14.99 5.16
CA GLU A 119 -2.19 15.03 4.52
C GLU A 119 -1.06 15.27 5.53
N SER A 120 -1.34 15.97 6.63
CA SER A 120 -0.37 16.20 7.70
C SER A 120 -0.14 14.97 8.60
N ASP A 121 -0.96 13.92 8.47
CA ASP A 121 -0.84 12.72 9.28
C ASP A 121 0.32 11.82 8.83
N THR A 122 0.59 10.83 9.67
CA THR A 122 1.49 9.73 9.35
C THR A 122 0.76 8.39 9.44
N ILE A 123 1.25 7.38 8.73
CA ILE A 123 0.78 6.00 8.85
C ILE A 123 1.95 5.04 8.82
N SER A 124 2.04 4.15 9.80
CA SER A 124 3.05 3.09 9.84
C SER A 124 2.71 1.90 8.94
N LEU A 125 3.74 1.14 8.56
CA LEU A 125 3.51 -0.17 7.91
C LEU A 125 2.70 -1.12 8.79
N LYS A 126 2.90 -1.05 10.10
CA LYS A 126 2.11 -1.79 11.09
C LYS A 126 0.63 -1.43 11.02
N GLU A 127 0.29 -0.14 10.97
CA GLU A 127 -1.10 0.30 10.80
C GLU A 127 -1.69 -0.14 9.45
N LEU A 128 -0.93 -0.05 8.35
CA LEU A 128 -1.38 -0.60 7.05
C LEU A 128 -1.70 -2.10 7.14
N VAL A 129 -0.89 -2.86 7.87
CA VAL A 129 -1.12 -4.27 8.16
C VAL A 129 -2.37 -4.49 9.02
N GLU A 130 -2.58 -3.67 10.05
CA GLU A 130 -3.76 -3.74 10.92
C GLU A 130 -5.04 -3.47 10.11
N LEU A 131 -5.03 -2.51 9.19
CA LEU A 131 -6.14 -2.27 8.26
C LEU A 131 -6.46 -3.49 7.41
N LEU A 132 -5.44 -4.23 6.93
CA LEU A 132 -5.63 -5.48 6.18
C LEU A 132 -6.24 -6.60 7.05
N ILE A 133 -5.83 -6.69 8.31
CA ILE A 133 -6.39 -7.66 9.27
C ILE A 133 -7.86 -7.34 9.57
N LEU A 134 -8.17 -6.07 9.86
CA LEU A 134 -9.54 -5.59 10.07
C LEU A 134 -10.41 -5.85 8.84
N ALA A 135 -9.91 -5.55 7.65
CA ALA A 135 -10.57 -5.81 6.37
C ALA A 135 -10.97 -7.28 6.21
N ARG A 136 -10.04 -8.20 6.47
CA ARG A 136 -10.30 -9.64 6.42
C ARG A 136 -11.36 -10.06 7.43
N ASN A 137 -11.27 -9.60 8.68
CA ASN A 137 -12.22 -9.94 9.73
C ASN A 137 -13.64 -9.43 9.41
N MET A 138 -13.73 -8.25 8.82
CA MET A 138 -14.99 -7.61 8.44
C MET A 138 -15.51 -8.06 7.07
N ARG A 139 -14.74 -8.87 6.33
CA ARG A 139 -14.97 -9.28 4.93
C ARG A 139 -15.20 -8.07 3.99
N LYS A 140 -14.39 -7.04 4.15
CA LYS A 140 -14.41 -5.79 3.36
C LYS A 140 -13.03 -5.50 2.80
N ALA A 141 -12.93 -4.63 1.80
CA ALA A 141 -11.65 -4.09 1.34
C ALA A 141 -11.35 -2.74 2.01
N PRO A 142 -10.11 -2.50 2.48
CA PRO A 142 -9.74 -1.24 3.13
C PRO A 142 -9.41 -0.17 2.08
N ILE A 143 -9.95 1.04 2.29
CA ILE A 143 -9.60 2.23 1.54
C ILE A 143 -9.12 3.29 2.53
N ILE A 144 -8.03 3.97 2.18
CA ILE A 144 -7.57 5.17 2.90
C ILE A 144 -8.01 6.38 2.08
N ALA A 145 -8.73 7.29 2.71
CA ALA A 145 -9.04 8.61 2.17
C ALA A 145 -8.09 9.62 2.81
N VAL A 146 -7.28 10.27 1.98
CA VAL A 146 -6.37 11.34 2.41
C VAL A 146 -6.95 12.66 1.95
N VAL A 147 -7.16 13.57 2.89
CA VAL A 147 -7.68 14.92 2.66
C VAL A 147 -6.50 15.90 2.78
N ASP A 148 -6.27 16.72 1.75
CA ASP A 148 -5.21 17.73 1.77
C ASP A 148 -5.69 19.08 2.34
N GLU A 149 -4.77 20.05 2.41
CA GLU A 149 -5.03 21.39 2.93
C GLU A 149 -6.06 22.18 2.09
N GLU A 150 -6.26 21.82 0.82
CA GLU A 150 -7.27 22.40 -0.07
C GLU A 150 -8.61 21.63 -0.02
N SER A 151 -8.74 20.66 0.89
CA SER A 151 -9.89 19.75 1.03
C SER A 151 -10.08 18.79 -0.16
N ASP A 152 -9.07 18.63 -1.00
CA ASP A 152 -9.07 17.66 -2.09
C ASP A 152 -8.82 16.25 -1.52
N ILE A 153 -9.54 15.26 -2.06
CA ILE A 153 -9.52 13.90 -1.52
C ILE A 153 -8.84 12.93 -2.49
N THR A 154 -7.85 12.21 -1.98
CA THR A 154 -7.25 11.07 -2.69
C THR A 154 -7.54 9.75 -1.98
N TYR A 155 -8.17 8.83 -2.71
CA TYR A 155 -8.45 7.47 -2.24
C TYR A 155 -7.37 6.48 -2.65
N TYR A 156 -6.91 5.69 -1.68
CA TYR A 156 -5.95 4.60 -1.86
C TYR A 156 -6.56 3.27 -1.44
N GLU A 157 -6.49 2.29 -2.31
CA GLU A 157 -6.81 0.90 -1.98
C GLU A 157 -5.56 0.21 -1.44
N VAL A 158 -5.72 -0.50 -0.31
CA VAL A 158 -4.67 -1.30 0.32
C VAL A 158 -5.00 -2.79 0.18
N LYS A 159 -4.03 -3.60 -0.25
CA LYS A 159 -4.18 -5.05 -0.44
C LYS A 159 -2.94 -5.80 0.05
N ASP A 160 -3.11 -7.06 0.45
CA ASP A 160 -1.98 -7.98 0.53
C ASP A 160 -1.48 -8.28 -0.89
N ALA A 161 -0.18 -8.09 -1.13
CA ALA A 161 0.46 -8.59 -2.33
C ALA A 161 0.96 -10.02 -2.08
N LYS A 162 0.58 -10.95 -2.95
CA LYS A 162 1.07 -12.32 -2.91
C LYS A 162 1.82 -12.64 -4.20
N PHE A 163 3.08 -13.01 -4.04
CA PHE A 163 3.89 -13.58 -5.10
C PHE A 163 3.88 -15.10 -4.92
N GLU A 164 3.06 -15.79 -5.70
CA GLU A 164 2.96 -17.24 -5.64
C GLU A 164 4.23 -17.89 -6.19
N LYS A 165 4.67 -18.98 -5.54
CA LYS A 165 5.79 -19.79 -6.01
C LYS A 165 5.37 -20.47 -7.30
N ARG A 166 6.02 -20.10 -8.40
CA ARG A 166 5.89 -20.85 -9.66
C ARG A 166 6.71 -22.14 -9.55
N GLU A 167 6.27 -23.19 -10.25
CA GLU A 167 7.10 -24.36 -10.47
C GLU A 167 8.45 -23.88 -10.99
N ALA A 168 9.52 -24.23 -10.27
CA ALA A 168 10.87 -23.92 -10.69
C ALA A 168 11.06 -24.48 -12.11
N ARG A 169 11.72 -23.73 -13.00
CA ARG A 169 12.27 -24.34 -14.20
C ARG A 169 13.18 -25.47 -13.72
N LYS A 170 12.84 -26.71 -14.08
CA LYS A 170 13.44 -27.96 -13.58
C LYS A 170 14.94 -28.12 -13.86
N GLU A 171 15.56 -27.16 -14.52
CA GLU A 171 16.99 -27.15 -14.78
C GLU A 171 17.66 -26.18 -13.81
N GLU A 172 18.03 -26.68 -12.63
CA GLU A 172 19.07 -26.05 -11.85
C GLU A 172 20.35 -26.09 -12.70
N LEU A 173 20.73 -24.94 -13.25
CA LEU A 173 22.06 -24.75 -13.83
C LEU A 173 23.09 -25.07 -12.76
N LYS A 174 23.64 -26.29 -12.77
CA LYS A 174 24.78 -26.71 -11.94
C LYS A 174 26.10 -26.19 -12.51
N ILE A 175 26.10 -25.00 -13.10
CA ILE A 175 27.31 -24.39 -13.66
C ILE A 175 27.83 -23.41 -12.63
N LYS A 176 29.05 -23.64 -12.14
CA LYS A 176 29.80 -22.68 -11.34
C LYS A 176 30.52 -21.73 -12.26
N VAL A 177 30.04 -20.49 -12.34
CA VAL A 177 30.67 -19.40 -13.10
C VAL A 177 31.63 -18.61 -12.22
N LYS A 178 32.82 -18.34 -12.74
CA LYS A 178 33.76 -17.41 -12.11
C LYS A 178 33.36 -15.97 -12.45
N ALA A 179 33.37 -15.11 -11.44
CA ALA A 179 33.12 -13.69 -11.62
C ALA A 179 34.08 -12.86 -10.76
N SER A 180 34.40 -11.65 -11.20
CA SER A 180 35.30 -10.74 -10.49
C SER A 180 34.56 -9.48 -10.04
N LEU A 181 35.02 -8.87 -8.95
CA LEU A 181 34.58 -7.53 -8.57
C LEU A 181 35.09 -6.48 -9.58
N PHE A 182 34.24 -5.52 -9.91
CA PHE A 182 34.59 -4.35 -10.71
C PHE A 182 33.85 -3.12 -10.18
N GLY A 183 34.45 -2.43 -9.20
CA GLY A 183 33.80 -1.31 -8.51
C GLY A 183 32.53 -1.75 -7.77
N ASP A 184 31.39 -1.14 -8.10
CA ASP A 184 30.07 -1.45 -7.54
C ASP A 184 29.32 -2.56 -8.32
N ARG A 185 30.05 -3.34 -9.13
CA ARG A 185 29.51 -4.41 -9.97
C ARG A 185 30.29 -5.70 -9.82
N VAL A 186 29.65 -6.79 -10.23
CA VAL A 186 30.28 -8.10 -10.42
C VAL A 186 30.25 -8.42 -11.91
N VAL A 187 31.38 -8.82 -12.47
CA VAL A 187 31.52 -9.09 -13.92
C VAL A 187 31.74 -10.57 -14.13
N LEU A 188 30.91 -11.15 -15.00
CA LEU A 188 31.10 -12.48 -15.53
C LEU A 188 31.63 -12.38 -16.97
N TRP A 189 32.77 -13.02 -17.20
CA TRP A 189 33.58 -12.86 -18.40
C TRP A 189 33.28 -13.89 -19.49
N ASP A 190 32.70 -15.04 -19.12
CA ASP A 190 32.32 -16.10 -20.05
C ASP A 190 31.11 -15.67 -20.90
N ALA A 191 31.31 -15.59 -22.22
CA ALA A 191 30.32 -15.04 -23.14
C ALA A 191 29.05 -15.91 -23.29
N ASP A 192 29.18 -17.23 -23.25
CA ASP A 192 28.06 -18.15 -23.45
C ASP A 192 27.18 -18.22 -22.20
N LEU A 193 27.82 -18.21 -21.03
CA LEU A 193 27.15 -18.18 -19.73
C LEU A 193 26.53 -16.80 -19.46
N ALA A 194 27.20 -15.72 -19.88
CA ALA A 194 26.65 -14.37 -19.84
C ALA A 194 25.35 -14.27 -20.65
N ASP A 195 25.34 -14.78 -21.89
CA ASP A 195 24.17 -14.76 -22.75
C ASP A 195 23.03 -15.60 -22.17
N THR A 196 23.35 -16.81 -21.66
CA THR A 196 22.38 -17.70 -21.01
C THR A 196 21.73 -17.04 -19.79
N LEU A 197 22.53 -16.51 -18.86
CA LEU A 197 22.02 -15.87 -17.65
C LEU A 197 21.19 -14.61 -17.96
N TYR A 198 21.58 -13.84 -18.97
CA TYR A 198 20.84 -12.65 -19.38
C TYR A 198 19.53 -12.98 -20.10
N ARG A 199 19.56 -13.80 -21.14
CA ARG A 199 18.40 -14.05 -22.01
C ARG A 199 17.44 -15.07 -21.42
N THR A 200 17.94 -16.12 -20.80
CA THR A 200 17.11 -17.21 -20.27
C THR A 200 16.65 -16.93 -18.85
N TYR A 201 17.54 -16.41 -18.01
CA TYR A 201 17.29 -16.23 -16.57
C TYR A 201 17.10 -14.78 -16.13
N PHE A 202 17.24 -13.83 -17.06
CA PHE A 202 16.96 -12.41 -16.82
C PHE A 202 17.87 -11.76 -15.77
N TYR A 203 19.09 -12.27 -15.57
CA TYR A 203 20.10 -11.66 -14.69
C TYR A 203 20.91 -10.57 -15.40
N GLY A 204 21.34 -9.56 -14.66
CA GLY A 204 22.36 -8.60 -15.05
C GLY A 204 22.04 -7.74 -16.27
N ASN A 205 23.09 -7.18 -16.85
CA ASN A 205 23.06 -6.42 -18.10
C ASN A 205 24.20 -6.90 -19.01
N LEU A 206 23.85 -7.39 -20.19
CA LEU A 206 24.82 -7.91 -21.17
C LEU A 206 25.43 -6.74 -21.95
N THR A 207 26.76 -6.61 -21.88
CA THR A 207 27.50 -5.58 -22.63
C THR A 207 27.66 -5.96 -24.10
N LYS A 208 28.13 -5.02 -24.92
CA LYS A 208 28.41 -5.27 -26.35
C LYS A 208 29.52 -6.31 -26.54
N GLU A 209 30.46 -6.38 -25.60
CA GLU A 209 31.59 -7.31 -25.55
C GLU A 209 31.20 -8.68 -24.97
N LYS A 210 29.89 -8.97 -24.85
CA LYS A 210 29.34 -10.22 -24.29
C LYS A 210 29.78 -10.51 -22.85
N ARG A 211 29.97 -9.47 -22.04
CA ARG A 211 30.21 -9.60 -20.59
C ARG A 211 28.90 -9.36 -19.84
N LEU A 212 28.67 -10.08 -18.74
CA LEU A 212 27.50 -9.84 -17.91
C LEU A 212 27.86 -9.01 -16.69
N LEU A 213 27.24 -7.83 -16.59
CA LEU A 213 27.32 -6.98 -15.40
C LEU A 213 26.18 -7.32 -14.44
N LEU A 214 26.53 -7.83 -13.27
CA LEU A 214 25.61 -8.15 -12.19
C LEU A 214 25.66 -7.05 -11.13
N SER A 215 24.50 -6.74 -10.56
CA SER A 215 24.42 -6.04 -9.28
C SER A 215 24.90 -6.95 -8.14
N PHE A 216 25.26 -6.37 -6.98
CA PHE A 216 25.59 -7.16 -5.80
C PHE A 216 24.45 -8.08 -5.35
N LEU A 217 23.19 -7.66 -5.52
CA LEU A 217 22.02 -8.48 -5.19
C LEU A 217 21.93 -9.73 -6.07
N GLU A 218 22.10 -9.56 -7.38
CA GLU A 218 22.10 -10.67 -8.35
C GLU A 218 23.27 -11.62 -8.10
N ALA A 219 24.47 -11.08 -7.86
CA ALA A 219 25.66 -11.86 -7.57
C ALA A 219 25.51 -12.66 -6.26
N ALA A 220 25.08 -12.03 -5.16
CA ALA A 220 24.82 -12.71 -3.89
C ALA A 220 23.78 -13.83 -4.06
N PHE A 221 22.75 -13.62 -4.88
CA PHE A 221 21.75 -14.66 -5.11
C PHE A 221 22.32 -15.86 -5.87
N LEU A 222 23.09 -15.61 -6.94
CA LEU A 222 23.76 -16.66 -7.70
C LEU A 222 24.82 -17.41 -6.86
N MET A 223 25.54 -16.70 -5.99
CA MET A 223 26.46 -17.32 -5.01
C MET A 223 25.69 -18.23 -4.04
N ARG A 224 24.57 -17.76 -3.49
CA ARG A 224 23.73 -18.56 -2.57
C ARG A 224 23.16 -19.81 -3.25
N LYS A 225 22.85 -19.74 -4.56
CA LYS A 225 22.43 -20.89 -5.36
C LYS A 225 23.59 -21.80 -5.78
N GLY A 226 24.83 -21.48 -5.40
CA GLY A 226 26.03 -22.25 -5.78
C GLY A 226 26.37 -22.14 -7.26
N MET A 227 25.80 -21.16 -7.97
CA MET A 227 25.98 -20.94 -9.40
C MET A 227 27.14 -19.99 -9.69
N LEU A 228 27.53 -19.13 -8.75
CA LEU A 228 28.60 -18.15 -8.94
C LEU A 228 29.67 -18.31 -7.86
N GLU A 229 30.93 -18.25 -8.29
CA GLU A 229 32.11 -18.21 -7.45
C GLU A 229 32.88 -16.91 -7.73
N MET A 230 33.16 -16.15 -6.67
CA MET A 230 33.95 -14.93 -6.78
C MET A 230 35.42 -15.31 -6.90
N GLU A 231 36.11 -14.73 -7.89
CA GLU A 231 37.57 -14.76 -7.95
C GLU A 231 38.15 -14.06 -6.72
N VAL A 232 39.30 -14.54 -6.25
CA VAL A 232 39.95 -14.02 -5.05
C VAL A 232 40.32 -12.56 -5.30
N ALA A 233 39.54 -11.65 -4.72
CA ALA A 233 39.80 -10.23 -4.73
C ALA A 233 40.53 -9.85 -3.42
N PRO A 234 41.58 -9.00 -3.45
CA PRO A 234 42.24 -8.52 -2.24
C PRO A 234 41.28 -7.86 -1.23
N GLN A 235 40.18 -7.28 -1.73
CA GLN A 235 39.15 -6.66 -0.89
C GLN A 235 38.29 -7.70 -0.13
N LEU A 236 38.32 -8.97 -0.54
CA LEU A 236 37.57 -10.08 0.05
C LEU A 236 38.48 -11.08 0.80
N SER A 237 39.79 -10.82 0.89
CA SER A 237 40.77 -11.79 1.40
C SER A 237 41.06 -11.71 2.90
N THR A 238 40.66 -10.65 3.61
CA THR A 238 41.05 -10.37 5.00
C THR A 238 40.05 -10.77 6.09
N LEU A 239 39.01 -11.56 5.77
CA LEU A 239 37.96 -11.92 6.73
C LEU A 239 37.96 -13.42 7.01
N ASN A 240 37.92 -13.87 8.27
CA ASN A 240 37.88 -15.31 8.64
C ASN A 240 36.53 -16.01 8.31
N SER A 241 35.63 -15.33 7.60
CA SER A 241 34.27 -15.80 7.27
C SER A 241 34.23 -16.66 5.98
N GLN A 242 33.13 -17.38 5.73
CA GLN A 242 32.91 -18.10 4.47
C GLN A 242 32.77 -17.13 3.27
N PRO A 243 33.08 -17.55 2.02
CA PRO A 243 33.09 -16.65 0.84
C PRO A 243 31.81 -15.84 0.63
N PHE A 244 30.64 -16.45 0.86
CA PHE A 244 29.36 -15.76 0.75
C PHE A 244 29.21 -14.65 1.81
N GLU A 245 29.53 -14.95 3.08
CA GLU A 245 29.43 -13.96 4.17
C GLU A 245 30.36 -12.78 3.94
N ARG A 246 31.59 -13.02 3.46
CA ARG A 246 32.51 -11.92 3.10
C ARG A 246 31.92 -11.02 2.03
N PHE A 247 31.25 -11.59 1.03
CA PHE A 247 30.60 -10.82 -0.01
C PHE A 247 29.43 -9.99 0.54
N ILE A 248 28.61 -10.57 1.42
CA ILE A 248 27.51 -9.85 2.08
C ILE A 248 28.05 -8.69 2.93
N GLU A 249 29.11 -8.89 3.70
CA GLU A 249 29.76 -7.84 4.49
C GLU A 249 30.29 -6.72 3.60
N TYR A 250 31.02 -7.06 2.53
CA TYR A 250 31.54 -6.10 1.56
C TYR A 250 30.42 -5.28 0.90
N ALA A 251 29.37 -5.95 0.40
CA ALA A 251 28.24 -5.27 -0.22
C ALA A 251 27.48 -4.38 0.79
N SER A 252 27.35 -4.82 2.04
CA SER A 252 26.70 -4.05 3.12
C SER A 252 27.50 -2.82 3.55
N ALA A 253 28.83 -2.84 3.39
CA ALA A 253 29.69 -1.68 3.64
C ALA A 253 29.55 -0.60 2.56
N ILE A 254 29.18 -0.98 1.34
CA ILE A 254 28.94 -0.06 0.22
C ILE A 254 27.50 0.45 0.22
N GLU A 255 26.55 -0.43 0.54
CA GLU A 255 25.12 -0.16 0.49
C GLU A 255 24.48 -0.53 1.83
N THR A 256 24.10 0.48 2.63
CA THR A 256 23.65 0.30 4.02
C THR A 256 22.37 -0.51 4.14
N ASP A 257 21.48 -0.45 3.15
CA ASP A 257 20.22 -1.19 3.08
C ASP A 257 20.34 -2.52 2.31
N PHE A 258 21.56 -2.94 1.94
CA PHE A 258 21.81 -4.12 1.12
C PHE A 258 21.19 -5.39 1.69
N ARG A 259 21.31 -5.64 3.00
CA ARG A 259 20.77 -6.86 3.63
C ARG A 259 19.25 -6.94 3.50
N ALA A 260 18.55 -5.83 3.74
CA ALA A 260 17.10 -5.75 3.61
C ALA A 260 16.69 -5.96 2.14
N LYS A 261 17.38 -5.29 1.21
CA LYS A 261 17.14 -5.46 -0.24
C LYS A 261 17.42 -6.87 -0.70
N TYR A 262 18.47 -7.51 -0.20
CA TYR A 262 18.82 -8.89 -0.53
C TYR A 262 17.77 -9.88 -0.05
N ALA A 263 17.27 -9.72 1.18
CA ALA A 263 16.21 -10.57 1.71
C ALA A 263 14.95 -10.52 0.82
N VAL A 264 14.50 -9.32 0.44
CA VAL A 264 13.34 -9.14 -0.45
C VAL A 264 13.63 -9.65 -1.87
N TYR A 265 14.81 -9.35 -2.41
CA TYR A 265 15.23 -9.81 -3.73
C TYR A 265 15.24 -11.34 -3.79
N ALA A 266 15.85 -11.99 -2.81
CA ALA A 266 15.95 -13.44 -2.75
C ALA A 266 14.57 -14.11 -2.65
N ASP A 267 13.68 -13.58 -1.81
CA ASP A 267 12.30 -14.09 -1.69
C ASP A 267 11.53 -13.98 -3.02
N LEU A 268 11.59 -12.83 -3.69
CA LEU A 268 10.97 -12.64 -5.01
C LEU A 268 11.53 -13.63 -6.05
N MET A 269 12.85 -13.78 -6.10
CA MET A 269 13.51 -14.69 -7.04
C MET A 269 13.16 -16.16 -6.76
N GLU A 270 13.07 -16.56 -5.49
CA GLU A 270 12.65 -17.92 -5.10
C GLU A 270 11.19 -18.23 -5.37
N LYS A 271 10.34 -17.19 -5.40
CA LYS A 271 8.97 -17.27 -5.89
C LYS A 271 8.89 -17.25 -7.42
N GLY A 272 10.02 -17.28 -8.12
CA GLY A 272 10.11 -17.33 -9.58
C GLY A 272 9.73 -16.01 -10.26
N GLN A 273 9.82 -14.89 -9.53
CA GLN A 273 9.60 -13.57 -10.12
C GLN A 273 10.83 -13.12 -10.90
N MET A 274 10.60 -12.33 -11.95
CA MET A 274 11.66 -11.68 -12.71
C MET A 274 11.86 -10.27 -12.15
N VAL A 275 13.02 -10.00 -11.58
CA VAL A 275 13.31 -8.79 -10.82
C VAL A 275 14.44 -8.01 -11.50
N LYS A 276 14.26 -6.70 -11.68
CA LYS A 276 15.32 -5.77 -12.11
C LYS A 276 15.33 -4.55 -11.21
N THR A 277 16.39 -3.75 -11.29
CA THR A 277 16.44 -2.44 -10.62
C THR A 277 15.23 -1.58 -10.97
N GLY A 278 14.62 -1.00 -9.94
CA GLY A 278 13.53 -0.03 -10.01
C GLY A 278 14.00 1.43 -10.06
N PHE A 279 15.31 1.69 -10.08
CA PHE A 279 15.90 3.03 -9.89
C PHE A 279 15.29 4.11 -10.79
N LYS A 280 15.03 3.80 -12.07
CA LYS A 280 14.39 4.72 -13.03
C LYS A 280 12.95 5.12 -12.67
N PHE A 281 12.38 4.48 -11.66
CA PHE A 281 11.03 4.68 -11.15
C PHE A 281 11.03 4.90 -9.63
N GLY A 282 12.12 5.41 -9.04
CA GLY A 282 12.18 5.77 -7.61
C GLY A 282 11.86 4.62 -6.65
N SER A 283 12.15 3.38 -7.04
CA SER A 283 11.90 2.17 -6.24
C SER A 283 13.10 1.24 -6.27
N HIS A 284 13.19 0.31 -5.32
CA HIS A 284 14.30 -0.63 -5.26
C HIS A 284 14.23 -1.63 -6.43
N PHE A 285 13.04 -2.16 -6.70
CA PHE A 285 12.84 -3.14 -7.76
C PHE A 285 11.67 -2.83 -8.67
N ARG A 286 11.76 -3.32 -9.89
CA ARG A 286 10.62 -3.52 -10.78
C ARG A 286 10.44 -5.02 -11.01
N VAL A 287 9.22 -5.50 -10.83
CA VAL A 287 8.90 -6.93 -10.92
C VAL A 287 8.00 -7.20 -12.11
N TYR A 288 8.36 -8.20 -12.90
CA TYR A 288 7.66 -8.63 -14.10
C TYR A 288 6.87 -9.90 -13.83
N LYS A 289 5.69 -10.00 -14.46
CA LYS A 289 4.99 -11.30 -14.57
C LYS A 289 5.66 -12.07 -15.71
N ALA A 290 6.05 -13.32 -15.47
CA ALA A 290 6.90 -14.06 -16.42
C ALA A 290 6.30 -14.25 -17.84
N MET A 291 4.99 -14.04 -18.02
CA MET A 291 4.32 -14.04 -19.33
C MET A 291 4.47 -12.73 -20.11
N GLN A 292 4.93 -11.65 -19.48
CA GLN A 292 4.97 -10.30 -20.06
C GLN A 292 6.24 -9.55 -19.63
N LEU A 293 7.33 -9.80 -20.35
CA LEU A 293 8.61 -9.13 -20.12
C LEU A 293 8.69 -7.69 -20.66
N LYS A 294 7.70 -7.25 -21.44
CA LYS A 294 7.72 -5.90 -22.05
C LYS A 294 7.54 -4.79 -21.00
N HIS A 295 6.70 -5.00 -20.01
CA HIS A 295 6.43 -4.01 -18.96
C HIS A 295 6.33 -4.70 -17.59
N SER A 296 7.09 -4.20 -16.61
CA SER A 296 6.91 -4.62 -15.21
C SER A 296 5.51 -4.24 -14.71
N LEU A 297 4.95 -5.03 -13.80
CA LEU A 297 3.63 -4.76 -13.21
C LEU A 297 3.74 -4.01 -11.88
N TYR A 298 4.81 -4.29 -11.14
CA TYR A 298 5.01 -3.79 -9.78
C TYR A 298 6.29 -2.97 -9.68
N LEU A 299 6.22 -1.91 -8.88
CA LEU A 299 7.38 -1.26 -8.28
C LEU A 299 7.44 -1.73 -6.82
N VAL A 300 8.55 -2.32 -6.41
CA VAL A 300 8.74 -2.80 -5.04
C VAL A 300 9.72 -1.88 -4.34
N HIS A 301 9.29 -1.29 -3.23
CA HIS A 301 10.10 -0.44 -2.37
C HIS A 301 10.29 -1.14 -1.02
N VAL A 302 11.52 -1.57 -0.78
CA VAL A 302 11.97 -2.17 0.48
C VAL A 302 12.06 -1.13 1.60
N LEU A 303 11.47 -1.44 2.75
CA LEU A 303 11.42 -0.59 3.95
C LEU A 303 11.70 -1.41 5.22
N SER A 304 11.99 -0.72 6.32
CA SER A 304 11.99 -1.29 7.66
C SER A 304 10.55 -1.62 8.10
N GLU A 305 10.34 -2.66 8.90
CA GLU A 305 9.02 -2.96 9.49
C GLU A 305 8.47 -1.78 10.32
N GLU A 306 9.37 -1.04 10.97
CA GLU A 306 9.05 0.14 11.80
C GLU A 306 8.88 1.43 10.99
N HIS A 307 8.86 1.35 9.65
CA HIS A 307 8.74 2.56 8.82
C HIS A 307 7.37 3.23 9.03
N VAL A 308 7.44 4.54 9.22
CA VAL A 308 6.29 5.44 9.34
C VAL A 308 6.30 6.38 8.14
N PHE A 309 5.24 6.34 7.35
CA PHE A 309 5.07 7.23 6.21
C PHE A 309 4.48 8.56 6.67
N PRO A 310 5.14 9.70 6.40
CA PRO A 310 4.41 10.92 6.11
C PRO A 310 3.48 10.68 4.91
N LEU A 311 2.21 11.08 5.01
CA LEU A 311 1.22 10.87 3.95
C LEU A 311 1.65 11.43 2.57
N PRO A 312 2.39 12.57 2.48
CA PRO A 312 2.94 13.05 1.21
C PRO A 312 3.96 12.08 0.60
N GLU A 313 4.72 11.34 1.40
CA GLU A 313 5.68 10.33 0.94
C GLU A 313 4.96 9.12 0.34
N LEU A 314 3.96 8.58 1.06
CA LEU A 314 3.11 7.50 0.58
C LEU A 314 2.41 7.91 -0.73
N SER A 315 1.82 9.10 -0.76
CA SER A 315 1.16 9.66 -1.94
C SER A 315 2.11 9.77 -3.13
N ARG A 316 3.33 10.29 -2.92
CA ARG A 316 4.35 10.40 -3.97
C ARG A 316 4.74 9.04 -4.55
N ALA A 317 4.99 8.05 -3.69
CA ALA A 317 5.34 6.70 -4.10
C ALA A 317 4.21 6.08 -4.96
N VAL A 318 2.96 6.19 -4.52
CA VAL A 318 1.80 5.67 -5.25
C VAL A 318 1.57 6.42 -6.57
N ARG A 319 1.69 7.75 -6.56
CA ARG A 319 1.52 8.59 -7.77
C ARG A 319 2.56 8.27 -8.83
N LEU A 320 3.81 8.03 -8.42
CA LEU A 320 4.91 7.61 -9.29
C LEU A 320 4.59 6.28 -9.97
N ALA A 321 4.17 5.27 -9.21
CA ALA A 321 3.77 3.97 -9.76
C ALA A 321 2.57 4.09 -10.71
N HIS A 322 1.54 4.83 -10.31
CA HIS A 322 0.34 5.05 -11.11
C HIS A 322 0.66 5.73 -12.45
N GLY A 323 1.55 6.73 -12.45
CA GLY A 323 1.97 7.46 -13.66
C GLY A 323 2.60 6.57 -14.73
N VAL A 324 3.26 5.48 -14.33
CA VAL A 324 3.86 4.50 -15.23
C VAL A 324 3.04 3.20 -15.36
N ARG A 325 1.76 3.24 -14.99
CA ARG A 325 0.79 2.13 -15.02
C ARG A 325 1.29 0.89 -14.27
N LYS A 326 1.83 1.09 -13.07
CA LYS A 326 2.30 0.04 -12.16
C LYS A 326 1.60 0.18 -10.81
N ARG A 327 1.62 -0.90 -10.03
CA ARG A 327 1.21 -0.88 -8.62
C ARG A 327 2.45 -0.67 -7.74
N MET A 328 2.29 0.08 -6.64
CA MET A 328 3.35 0.27 -5.65
C MET A 328 3.23 -0.80 -4.58
N ILE A 329 4.32 -1.52 -4.35
CA ILE A 329 4.41 -2.60 -3.37
C ILE A 329 5.46 -2.20 -2.33
N PHE A 330 5.06 -2.09 -1.07
CA PHE A 330 5.98 -1.93 0.04
C PHE A 330 6.35 -3.30 0.58
N ALA A 331 7.65 -3.58 0.66
CA ALA A 331 8.18 -4.86 1.10
C ALA A 331 9.05 -4.68 2.34
N PHE A 332 8.88 -5.55 3.33
CA PHE A 332 9.65 -5.48 4.56
C PHE A 332 9.80 -6.88 5.15
N ALA A 333 10.90 -7.10 5.86
CA ALA A 333 11.15 -8.34 6.57
C ALA A 333 10.35 -8.36 7.89
N VAL A 334 9.79 -9.52 8.21
CA VAL A 334 9.13 -9.85 9.47
C VAL A 334 9.67 -11.20 9.97
N ALA A 335 9.33 -11.61 11.19
CA ALA A 335 9.81 -12.87 11.76
C ALA A 335 9.52 -14.11 10.87
N GLU A 336 8.37 -14.13 10.20
CA GLU A 336 7.93 -15.24 9.34
C GLU A 336 8.40 -15.17 7.87
N GLY A 337 9.17 -14.14 7.48
CA GLY A 337 9.69 -13.97 6.12
C GLY A 337 9.52 -12.57 5.57
N ILE A 338 9.15 -12.43 4.30
CA ILE A 338 8.93 -11.12 3.67
C ILE A 338 7.43 -10.86 3.49
N ARG A 339 6.98 -9.71 3.98
CA ARG A 339 5.62 -9.23 3.75
C ARG A 339 5.58 -8.19 2.63
N TYR A 340 4.50 -8.19 1.88
CA TYR A 340 4.26 -7.29 0.76
C TYR A 340 2.88 -6.63 0.87
N VAL A 341 2.86 -5.31 0.92
CA VAL A 341 1.63 -4.50 0.95
C VAL A 341 1.50 -3.75 -0.36
N ASP A 342 0.41 -3.98 -1.09
CA ASP A 342 0.06 -3.31 -2.33
C ASP A 342 -0.81 -2.08 -2.03
N VAL A 343 -0.29 -0.90 -2.36
CA VAL A 343 -1.04 0.36 -2.26
C VAL A 343 -1.17 0.97 -3.64
N GLY A 344 -2.39 1.35 -4.01
CA GLY A 344 -2.63 2.00 -5.28
C GLY A 344 -3.80 2.96 -5.24
N ARG A 345 -3.72 4.00 -6.06
CA ARG A 345 -4.81 4.98 -6.20
C ARG A 345 -6.08 4.27 -6.68
N MET A 346 -7.18 4.54 -6.00
CA MET A 346 -8.51 4.07 -6.36
C MET A 346 -9.34 5.24 -6.86
N LYS A 347 -10.13 5.01 -7.90
CA LYS A 347 -11.18 5.95 -8.31
C LYS A 347 -12.51 5.42 -7.77
N LEU A 348 -13.16 6.23 -6.95
CA LEU A 348 -14.53 6.04 -6.48
C LEU A 348 -15.48 6.90 -7.31
#